data_AF-A0A5Z9VM73-F1
#
_entry.id   AF-A0A5Z9VM73-F1
#
_cell.length_a   1.000
_cell.length_b   1.000
_cell.length_c   1.000
_cell.angle_alpha   90.00
_cell.angle_beta   90.00
_cell.angle_gamma   90.00
#
_symmetry.space_group_name_H-M   'P 1'
#
loop_
_entity.id
_entity.type
_entity.pdbx_description
1 polymer ?
#
loop_
_entity_poly.entity_id
_entity_poly.type
_entity_poly.pdbx_seq_one_letter_code
_entity_poly.pdbx_strand_id
1 'polypeptide(L)' 'MRNKKAPQTVSARHDAREHLSIEAYHKLNRASAVSQFVGGDLIHRELSGLHQLYIPHIFSYLNEDIDFVLNE' A
#
# COMPACT_ATOMS: atom_id res chain seq x y z
N MET A 1 -15.21 -56.85 -6.23
CA MET A 1 -15.00 -55.89 -5.12
C MET A 1 -14.99 -54.48 -5.71
N ARG A 2 -15.97 -53.64 -5.35
CA ARG A 2 -16.25 -52.34 -5.98
C ARG A 2 -15.36 -51.26 -5.35
N ASN A 3 -14.40 -50.74 -6.10
CA ASN A 3 -13.45 -49.74 -5.64
C ASN A 3 -14.15 -48.35 -5.59
N LYS A 4 -14.60 -47.93 -4.41
CA LYS A 4 -15.19 -46.59 -4.21
C LYS A 4 -14.04 -45.61 -3.90
N LYS A 5 -13.61 -44.84 -4.91
CA LYS A 5 -12.79 -43.65 -4.67
C LYS A 5 -13.66 -42.60 -4.00
N ALA A 6 -13.37 -42.27 -2.74
CA ALA A 6 -13.99 -41.16 -2.04
C ALA A 6 -13.66 -39.83 -2.76
N PRO A 7 -14.57 -38.85 -2.81
CA PRO A 7 -14.22 -37.51 -3.26
C PRO A 7 -13.21 -36.95 -2.26
N GLN A 8 -11.98 -36.73 -2.70
CA GLN A 8 -11.06 -35.88 -1.94
C GLN A 8 -11.60 -34.46 -2.05
N THR A 9 -12.42 -34.06 -1.08
CA THR A 9 -12.66 -32.65 -0.80
C THR A 9 -11.32 -32.06 -0.44
N VAL A 10 -10.68 -31.44 -1.43
CA VAL A 10 -9.53 -30.56 -1.24
C VAL A 10 -10.07 -29.44 -0.36
N SER A 11 -9.83 -29.56 0.94
CA SER A 11 -9.98 -28.45 1.88
C SER A 11 -9.03 -27.39 1.35
N ALA A 12 -9.58 -26.39 0.65
CA ALA A 12 -8.91 -25.15 0.36
C ALA A 12 -8.60 -24.55 1.73
N ARG A 13 -7.45 -24.94 2.27
CA ARG A 13 -6.88 -24.31 3.46
C ARG A 13 -6.82 -22.84 3.09
N HIS A 14 -7.61 -22.08 3.83
CA HIS A 14 -7.60 -20.64 3.83
C HIS A 14 -6.17 -20.19 4.17
N ASP A 15 -5.32 -20.08 3.16
CA ASP A 15 -4.21 -19.14 3.18
C ASP A 15 -4.85 -17.75 2.98
N ALA A 16 -5.68 -17.34 3.94
CA ALA A 16 -6.28 -16.01 4.02
C ALA A 16 -5.21 -15.01 4.48
N ARG A 17 -4.07 -14.98 3.81
CA ARG A 17 -3.28 -13.76 3.81
C ARG A 17 -4.11 -12.82 2.96
N GLU A 18 -4.78 -11.87 3.61
CA GLU A 18 -5.36 -10.72 2.93
C GLU A 18 -4.21 -10.08 2.14
N HIS A 19 -4.21 -10.37 0.84
CA HIS A 19 -3.25 -9.83 -0.08
C HIS A 19 -3.88 -8.56 -0.63
N LEU A 20 -3.20 -7.43 -0.45
CA LEU A 20 -3.54 -6.21 -1.17
C LEU A 20 -3.68 -6.51 -2.66
N SER A 21 -4.66 -5.89 -3.29
CA SER A 21 -4.75 -5.85 -4.74
C SER A 21 -3.44 -5.31 -5.30
N ILE A 22 -3.17 -5.67 -6.55
CA ILE A 22 -2.02 -5.14 -7.28
C ILE A 22 -2.06 -3.60 -7.27
N GLU A 23 -3.25 -3.01 -7.33
CA GLU A 23 -3.42 -1.56 -7.27
C GLU A 23 -3.05 -0.98 -5.89
N ALA A 24 -3.59 -1.53 -4.79
CA ALA A 24 -3.23 -1.10 -3.44
C ALA A 24 -1.74 -1.30 -3.16
N TYR A 25 -1.15 -2.41 -3.64
CA TYR A 25 0.29 -2.63 -3.52
C TYR A 25 1.10 -1.52 -4.22
N HIS A 26 0.72 -1.12 -5.44
CA HIS A 26 1.39 -0.03 -6.15
C HIS A 26 1.17 1.33 -5.48
N LYS A 27 -0.03 1.61 -4.98
CA LYS A 27 -0.36 2.83 -4.23
C LYS A 27 0.44 2.91 -2.93
N LEU A 28 0.54 1.82 -2.18
CA LEU A 28 1.35 1.74 -0.97
C LEU A 28 2.83 1.99 -1.26
N ASN A 29 3.39 1.34 -2.28
CA ASN A 29 4.78 1.55 -2.68
C ASN A 29 5.05 3.00 -3.09
N ARG A 30 4.11 3.61 -3.83
CA ARG A 30 4.21 5.00 -4.24
C ARG A 30 4.14 5.95 -3.04
N ALA A 31 3.16 5.75 -2.14
CA ALA A 31 3.03 6.54 -0.93
C ALA A 31 4.30 6.45 -0.05
N SER A 32 4.89 5.26 0.05
CA SER A 32 6.16 5.04 0.75
C SER A 32 7.31 5.84 0.12
N ALA A 33 7.50 5.75 -1.20
CA ALA A 33 8.56 6.46 -1.91
C ALA A 33 8.41 7.98 -1.81
N VAL A 34 7.19 8.50 -1.98
CA VAL A 34 6.89 9.94 -1.86
C VAL A 34 7.13 10.42 -0.43
N SER A 35 6.71 9.65 0.58
CA SER A 35 6.92 10.01 1.99
C SER A 35 8.40 10.15 2.35
N GLN A 36 9.24 9.21 1.87
CA GLN A 36 10.69 9.27 2.09
C GLN A 36 11.31 10.50 1.43
N PHE A 37 10.91 10.80 0.19
CA PHE A 37 11.39 11.98 -0.53
C PHE A 37 10.99 13.28 0.19
N VAL A 38 9.72 13.42 0.57
CA VAL A 38 9.19 14.63 1.22
C VAL A 38 9.85 14.86 2.58
N GLY A 39 10.08 13.81 3.37
CA GLY A 39 10.78 13.94 4.64
C GLY A 39 12.17 14.56 4.48
N GLY A 40 12.95 14.09 3.50
CA GLY A 40 14.28 14.64 3.23
C GLY A 40 14.25 16.07 2.67
N ASP A 41 13.33 16.33 1.74
CA ASP A 41 13.18 17.66 1.14
C ASP A 41 12.70 18.71 2.17
N LEU A 42 11.78 18.36 3.08
CA LEU A 42 11.34 19.25 4.16
C LEU A 42 12.51 19.72 5.02
N ILE A 43 13.38 18.78 5.44
CA ILE A 43 14.59 19.09 6.20
C ILE A 43 15.51 20.02 5.39
N HIS A 44 15.74 19.71 4.12
CA HIS A 44 16.59 20.53 3.26
C HIS A 44 16.05 21.96 3.10
N ARG A 45 14.73 22.12 2.93
CA ARG A 45 14.08 23.42 2.80
C ARG A 45 14.16 24.23 4.08
N GLU A 46 13.93 23.60 5.23
CA GLU A 46 14.04 24.25 6.54
C GLU A 46 15.46 24.81 6.73
N LEU A 47 16.50 23.99 6.47
CA LEU A 47 17.90 24.41 6.58
C LEU A 47 18.29 25.49 5.56
N SER A 48 17.65 25.52 4.40
CA SER A 48 17.97 26.46 3.31
C SER A 48 17.08 27.72 3.32
N GLY A 49 16.12 27.83 4.25
CA GLY A 49 15.15 28.93 4.30
C GLY A 49 14.18 28.97 3.11
N LEU A 50 13.91 27.83 2.46
CA LEU A 50 13.03 27.73 1.30
C LEU A 50 11.57 27.51 1.72
N HIS A 51 10.64 28.09 0.95
CA HIS A 51 9.21 27.90 1.19
C HIS A 51 8.73 26.46 0.87
N GLN A 52 7.72 26.01 1.60
CA GLN A 52 7.14 24.66 1.55
C GLN A 52 5.74 24.65 0.90
N LEU A 53 5.54 25.43 -0.17
CA LEU A 53 4.20 25.74 -0.70
C LEU A 53 3.43 24.52 -1.25
N TYR A 54 4.10 23.47 -1.70
CA TYR A 54 3.45 22.29 -2.29
C TYR A 54 3.08 21.20 -1.28
N ILE A 55 3.48 21.33 -0.02
CA ILE A 55 3.26 20.30 1.01
C ILE A 55 1.78 19.91 1.14
N PRO A 56 0.80 20.84 1.12
CA PRO A 56 -0.61 20.46 1.19
C PRO A 56 -1.05 19.52 0.05
N HIS A 57 -0.54 19.74 -1.16
CA HIS A 57 -0.88 18.91 -2.32
C HIS A 57 -0.28 17.50 -2.19
N ILE A 58 0.99 17.42 -1.77
CA ILE A 58 1.64 16.12 -1.58
C ILE A 58 0.99 15.33 -0.45
N PHE A 59 0.60 15.99 0.65
CA PHE A 59 -0.10 15.31 1.75
C PHE A 59 -1.50 14.85 1.34
N SER A 60 -2.21 15.62 0.52
CA SER A 60 -3.50 15.18 -0.04
C SER A 60 -3.32 13.92 -0.89
N TYR A 61 -2.31 13.89 -1.75
CA TYR A 61 -1.99 12.74 -2.59
C TYR A 61 -1.61 11.50 -1.78
N LEU A 62 -0.78 11.66 -0.74
CA LEU A 62 -0.44 10.57 0.18
C LEU A 62 -1.67 10.05 0.90
N ASN A 63 -2.55 10.94 1.36
CA ASN A 63 -3.78 10.57 2.04
C ASN A 63 -4.70 9.74 1.14
N GLU A 64 -4.91 10.15 -0.12
CA GLU A 64 -5.73 9.39 -1.08
C GLU A 64 -5.18 7.98 -1.32
N ASP A 65 -3.87 7.81 -1.44
CA ASP A 65 -3.26 6.49 -1.66
C ASP A 65 -3.30 5.61 -0.41
N ILE A 66 -3.08 6.18 0.77
CA ILE A 66 -3.15 5.44 2.04
C ILE A 66 -4.59 5.05 2.36
N ASP A 67 -5.55 5.97 2.19
CA ASP A 67 -6.97 5.72 2.42
C ASP A 67 -7.48 4.62 1.49
N PHE A 68 -7.08 4.61 0.22
CA PHE A 68 -7.40 3.51 -0.69
C PHE A 68 -6.90 2.16 -0.16
N VAL A 69 -5.65 2.10 0.31
CA VAL A 69 -5.04 0.86 0.81
C VAL A 69 -5.71 0.37 2.11
N LEU A 70 -6.14 1.29 2.97
CA LEU A 70 -6.77 0.95 4.25
C LEU A 70 -8.24 0.52 4.12
N ASN A 71 -8.91 0.91 3.03
CA ASN A 71 -10.32 0.60 2.79
C ASN A 71 -10.54 -0.57 1.81
N GLU A 72 -9.46 -1.26 1.40
CA GLU A 72 -9.54 -2.50 0.63
C GLU A 72 -9.70 -3.72 1.55
#